data_AF-A0A7W1BC97-F1
#
_entry.id   AF-A0A7W1BC97-F1
#
_cell.length_a   1.000
_cell.length_b   1.000
_cell.length_c   1.000
_cell.angle_alpha   90.00
_cell.angle_beta   90.00
_cell.angle_gamma   90.00
#
_symmetry.space_group_name_H-M   'P 1'
#
loop_
_entity.id
_entity.type
_entity.pdbx_description
1 polymer ?
#
loop_
_entity_poly.entity_id
_entity_poly.type
_entity_poly.pdbx_seq_one_letter_code
_entity_poly.pdbx_strand_id
1 'polypeptide(L)'
;MDFFEALERLGFRLAQDRPSRGSQAFVSQRNAYLTYWIHVYDDGSALFTWEFAVTDYLLRLGIQLGSSERLNLFMFPVEDDRGVQEAGWLAGAMDRADARLRSVDFTSPEAMA
;
A
#
# COMPACT_ATOMS: atom_id res chain seq x y z
N MET A 1 10.36 11.43 -17.42
CA MET A 1 10.42 10.04 -16.93
C MET A 1 9.08 9.43 -17.22
N ASP A 2 9.06 8.28 -17.88
CA ASP A 2 7.82 7.54 -18.14
C ASP A 2 7.25 6.98 -16.82
N PHE A 3 5.94 6.81 -16.72
CA PHE A 3 5.29 6.28 -15.52
C PHE A 3 5.71 4.83 -15.25
N PHE A 4 5.82 4.01 -16.30
CA PHE A 4 6.26 2.61 -16.17
C PHE A 4 7.73 2.49 -15.76
N GLU A 5 8.60 3.34 -16.31
CA GLU A 5 9.99 3.48 -15.85
C GLU A 5 10.06 3.86 -14.36
N ALA A 6 9.14 4.73 -13.90
CA ALA A 6 9.06 5.12 -12.49
C ALA A 6 8.61 3.96 -11.60
N LEU A 7 7.64 3.16 -12.05
CA LEU A 7 7.20 1.95 -11.35
C LEU A 7 8.38 1.00 -11.13
N GLU A 8 9.14 0.67 -12.17
CA GLU A 8 10.31 -0.21 -12.07
C GLU A 8 11.34 0.32 -11.08
N ARG A 9 11.70 1.61 -11.18
CA ARG A 9 12.66 2.25 -10.27
C ARG A 9 12.20 2.26 -8.82
N LEU A 10 10.88 2.35 -8.58
CA LEU A 10 10.28 2.30 -7.25
C LEU A 10 10.06 0.85 -6.74
N GLY A 11 10.50 -0.14 -7.52
CA GLY A 11 10.44 -1.57 -7.18
C GLY A 11 9.07 -2.20 -7.40
N PHE A 12 8.19 -1.54 -8.17
CA PHE A 12 6.95 -2.16 -8.61
C PHE A 12 7.22 -3.13 -9.75
N ARG A 13 6.56 -4.28 -9.69
CA ARG A 13 6.55 -5.30 -10.74
C ARG A 13 5.11 -5.66 -11.08
N LEU A 14 4.86 -6.12 -12.30
CA LEU A 14 3.53 -6.56 -12.70
C LEU A 14 3.07 -7.74 -11.82
N ALA A 15 1.87 -7.63 -11.25
CA ALA A 15 1.32 -8.63 -10.32
C ALA A 15 0.60 -9.78 -11.03
N GLN A 16 0.07 -9.53 -12.23
CA GLN A 16 -0.58 -10.54 -13.09
C GLN A 16 -0.30 -10.24 -14.57
N ASP A 17 -0.01 -11.27 -15.36
CA ASP A 17 0.24 -11.13 -16.81
C ASP A 17 -1.00 -10.71 -17.62
N ARG A 18 -2.21 -10.84 -17.04
CA ARG A 18 -3.47 -10.41 -17.68
C ARG A 18 -4.14 -9.29 -16.88
N PRO A 19 -4.61 -8.21 -17.54
CA PRO A 19 -5.38 -7.17 -16.88
C PRO A 19 -6.63 -7.75 -16.22
N SER A 20 -6.86 -7.39 -14.95
CA SER A 20 -8.09 -7.69 -14.24
C SER A 20 -8.99 -6.45 -14.27
N ARG A 21 -10.25 -6.62 -14.68
CA ARG A 21 -11.27 -5.55 -14.71
C ARG A 21 -10.80 -4.25 -15.40
N GLY A 22 -10.05 -4.36 -16.51
CA GLY A 22 -9.60 -3.19 -17.29
C GLY A 22 -8.47 -2.38 -16.64
N SER A 23 -7.71 -2.98 -15.72
CA SER A 23 -6.52 -2.37 -15.13
C SER A 23 -5.34 -3.34 -15.09
N GLN A 24 -4.13 -2.81 -15.25
CA GLN A 24 -2.89 -3.51 -14.95
C GLN A 24 -2.52 -3.26 -13.50
N ALA A 25 -2.34 -4.34 -12.73
CA ALA A 25 -1.95 -4.24 -11.33
C ALA A 25 -0.44 -4.45 -11.19
N PHE A 26 0.23 -3.52 -10.52
CA PHE A 26 1.64 -3.59 -10.15
C PHE A 26 1.75 -3.68 -8.64
N VAL A 27 2.77 -4.38 -8.16
CA VAL A 27 3.00 -4.65 -6.74
C VAL A 27 4.44 -4.36 -6.35
N SER A 28 4.65 -3.75 -5.19
CA SER A 28 5.97 -3.51 -4.58
C SER A 28 5.93 -3.95 -3.13
N GLN A 29 6.73 -4.97 -2.77
CA GLN A 29 6.85 -5.43 -1.39
C GLN A 29 7.93 -4.62 -0.69
N ARG A 30 7.54 -3.74 0.25
CA ARG A 30 8.47 -2.82 0.93
C ARG A 30 9.20 -3.49 2.09
N ASN A 31 8.56 -4.47 2.73
CA ASN A 31 9.15 -5.36 3.73
C ASN A 31 8.30 -6.63 3.89
N ALA A 32 8.58 -7.46 4.90
CA ALA A 32 7.85 -8.71 5.14
C ALA A 32 6.34 -8.53 5.43
N TYR A 33 5.90 -7.32 5.80
CA TYR A 33 4.54 -7.03 6.24
C TYR A 33 3.82 -5.98 5.38
N LEU A 34 4.54 -5.09 4.69
CA LEU A 34 3.98 -3.99 3.90
C LEU A 34 4.08 -4.24 2.40
N THR A 35 2.93 -4.22 1.72
CA THR A 35 2.82 -4.34 0.27
C THR A 35 2.10 -3.11 -0.29
N TYR A 36 2.68 -2.53 -1.33
CA TYR A 36 2.08 -1.46 -2.12
C TYR A 36 1.52 -2.01 -3.43
N TRP A 37 0.39 -1.45 -3.86
CA TRP A 37 -0.30 -1.81 -5.07
C TRP A 37 -0.59 -0.56 -5.90
N ILE A 38 -0.43 -0.69 -7.22
CA ILE A 38 -0.79 0.32 -8.20
C ILE A 38 -1.67 -0.32 -9.27
N HIS A 39 -2.88 0.19 -9.44
CA HIS A 39 -3.76 -0.13 -10.55
C HIS A 39 -3.66 0.95 -11.61
N VAL A 40 -3.22 0.57 -12.81
CA VAL A 40 -3.06 1.45 -13.96
C VAL A 40 -4.22 1.21 -14.92
N TYR A 41 -4.91 2.28 -15.30
CA TYR A 41 -6.09 2.22 -16.18
C TYR A 41 -5.80 2.81 -17.55
N ASP A 42 -6.52 2.35 -18.58
CA ASP A 42 -6.32 2.82 -19.97
C ASP A 42 -6.70 4.31 -20.17
N ASP A 43 -7.45 4.90 -19.23
CA ASP A 43 -7.88 6.30 -19.25
C ASP A 43 -6.79 7.29 -18.77
N GLY A 44 -5.59 6.80 -18.46
CA GLY A 44 -4.47 7.61 -17.95
C GLY A 44 -4.52 7.86 -16.45
N SER A 45 -5.53 7.34 -15.73
CA SER A 45 -5.58 7.36 -14.28
C SER A 45 -4.86 6.17 -13.65
N ALA A 46 -4.49 6.33 -12.39
CA ALA A 46 -3.93 5.28 -11.55
C ALA A 46 -4.52 5.36 -10.13
N LEU A 47 -4.57 4.21 -9.47
CA LEU A 47 -4.99 4.08 -8.08
C LEU A 47 -3.89 3.40 -7.28
N PHE A 48 -3.44 4.06 -6.22
CA PHE A 48 -2.46 3.57 -5.24
C PHE A 48 -3.18 3.12 -3.98
N THR A 49 -2.84 1.92 -3.53
CA THR A 49 -3.28 1.39 -2.24
C THR A 49 -2.14 0.60 -1.58
N TRP A 50 -2.32 0.26 -0.31
CA TRP A 50 -1.37 -0.52 0.45
C TRP A 50 -2.10 -1.48 1.38
N GLU A 51 -1.43 -2.58 1.69
CA GLU A 51 -1.87 -3.52 2.71
C GLU A 51 -0.73 -3.82 3.68
N PHE A 52 -1.07 -3.97 4.96
CA PHE A 52 -0.11 -4.31 5.99
C PHE A 52 -0.58 -5.53 6.80
N ALA A 53 0.23 -6.58 6.84
CA ALA A 53 -0.03 -7.81 7.60
C ALA A 53 0.12 -7.56 9.12
N VAL A 54 -0.85 -6.84 9.70
CA VAL A 54 -0.77 -6.32 11.07
C VAL A 54 -0.76 -7.42 12.13
N THR A 55 -1.52 -8.50 11.93
CA THR A 55 -1.52 -9.62 12.88
C THR A 55 -0.14 -10.26 12.97
N ASP A 56 0.51 -10.51 11.82
CA ASP A 56 1.84 -11.12 11.78
C ASP A 56 2.92 -10.21 12.36
N TYR A 57 2.82 -8.90 12.08
CA TYR A 57 3.73 -7.90 12.63
C TYR A 57 3.60 -7.79 14.16
N LEU A 58 2.37 -7.67 14.68
CA LEU A 58 2.13 -7.58 16.13
C LEU A 58 2.54 -8.88 16.83
N LEU A 59 2.26 -10.04 16.23
CA LEU A 59 2.69 -11.32 16.78
C LEU A 59 4.22 -11.41 16.87
N ARG A 60 4.94 -10.90 15.86
CA ARG A 60 6.41 -10.81 15.89
C ARG A 60 6.94 -9.95 17.04
N LEU A 61 6.17 -8.96 17.48
CA LEU A 61 6.44 -8.09 18.64
C LEU A 61 5.94 -8.67 19.98
N GLY A 62 5.33 -9.87 19.98
CA GLY A 62 4.77 -10.47 21.19
C GLY A 62 3.40 -9.91 21.60
N ILE A 63 2.70 -9.24 20.68
CA ILE A 63 1.36 -8.68 20.88
C ILE A 63 0.35 -9.55 20.14
N GLN A 64 -0.65 -10.05 20.86
CA GLN A 64 -1.73 -10.83 20.27
C GLN A 64 -2.94 -9.94 19.98
N LEU A 65 -3.41 -9.96 18.73
CA LEU A 65 -4.71 -9.38 18.37
C LEU A 65 -5.82 -10.37 18.74
N GLY A 66 -6.71 -9.98 19.66
CA GLY A 66 -7.84 -10.81 20.08
C GLY A 66 -8.96 -10.81 19.04
N SER A 67 -8.96 -11.77 18.12
CA SER A 67 -10.07 -12.04 17.21
C SER A 67 -10.72 -13.39 17.55
N SER A 68 -12.05 -13.45 17.55
CA SER A 68 -12.80 -14.70 17.72
C SER A 68 -12.64 -15.67 16.54
N GLU A 69 -12.16 -15.17 15.39
CA GLU A 69 -11.86 -15.96 14.20
C GLU A 69 -10.38 -15.83 13.81
N ARG A 70 -9.77 -16.94 13.39
CA ARG A 70 -8.37 -17.03 12.92
C ARG A 70 -8.19 -16.42 11.51
N LEU A 71 -8.73 -15.23 11.28
CA LEU A 71 -8.55 -14.54 10.02
C LEU A 71 -7.20 -13.81 10.02
N ASN A 72 -6.48 -13.91 8.90
CA ASN A 72 -5.35 -13.04 8.63
C ASN A 72 -5.92 -11.63 8.44
N LEU A 73 -5.72 -10.77 9.44
CA LEU A 73 -6.18 -9.39 9.38
C LEU A 73 -5.07 -8.53 8.78
N PHE A 74 -5.49 -7.68 7.85
CA PHE A 74 -4.65 -6.73 7.16
C PHE A 74 -5.19 -5.32 7.44
N MET A 75 -4.28 -4.36 7.56
CA MET A 75 -4.65 -2.94 7.52
C MET A 75 -4.57 -2.45 6.08
N PHE A 76 -5.47 -1.54 5.74
CA PHE A 76 -5.55 -0.85 4.46
C PHE A 76 -5.73 0.65 4.73
N PRO A 77 -5.47 1.55 3.77
CA PRO A 77 -5.94 2.91 3.90
C PRO A 77 -7.47 2.95 3.95
N VAL A 78 -8.03 3.95 4.63
CA VAL A 78 -9.48 4.19 4.62
C VAL A 78 -9.95 4.57 3.21
N GLU A 79 -9.14 5.36 2.50
CA GLU A 79 -9.36 5.79 1.12
C GLU A 79 -8.09 5.56 0.32
N ASP A 80 -8.24 4.95 -0.85
CA ASP A 80 -7.15 4.80 -1.81
C ASP A 80 -6.82 6.15 -2.47
N ASP A 81 -5.54 6.37 -2.76
CA ASP A 81 -5.10 7.55 -3.48
C ASP A 81 -5.32 7.34 -4.98
N ARG A 82 -6.08 8.23 -5.63
CA ARG A 82 -6.24 8.24 -7.09
C ARG A 82 -5.54 9.44 -7.70
N GLY A 83 -4.95 9.27 -8.88
CA GLY A 83 -4.33 10.36 -9.61
C GLY A 83 -3.98 10.02 -11.04
N VAL A 84 -3.19 10.90 -11.65
CA VAL A 84 -2.66 10.72 -13.01
C VAL A 84 -1.44 9.79 -12.98
N GLN A 85 -1.20 9.10 -14.08
CA GLN A 85 0.00 8.27 -14.28
C GLN A 85 1.27 9.12 -14.39
N GLU A 86 1.68 9.69 -13.26
CA GLU A 86 2.87 10.52 -13.14
C GLU A 86 3.73 10.08 -11.96
N ALA A 87 5.05 10.08 -12.18
CA ALA A 87 6.03 9.68 -11.17
C ALA A 87 5.95 10.54 -9.89
N GLY A 88 5.69 11.84 -10.04
CA GLY A 88 5.59 12.78 -8.91
C GLY A 88 4.37 12.50 -8.03
N TRP A 89 3.22 12.21 -8.65
CA TRP A 89 2.02 11.81 -7.91
C TRP A 89 2.25 10.52 -7.12
N LEU A 90 2.81 9.50 -7.77
CA LEU A 90 3.09 8.20 -7.13
C LEU A 90 4.04 8.35 -5.93
N ALA A 91 5.16 9.07 -6.10
CA ALA A 91 6.10 9.32 -5.02
C ALA A 91 5.41 10.03 -3.84
N GLY A 92 4.60 11.06 -4.11
CA GLY A 92 3.85 11.76 -3.08
C GLY A 92 2.80 10.88 -2.37
N ALA A 93 2.15 9.95 -3.08
CA ALA A 93 1.21 9.00 -2.48
C ALA A 93 1.93 8.01 -1.56
N MET A 94 3.10 7.49 -1.99
CA MET A 94 3.95 6.64 -1.16
C MET A 94 4.43 7.37 0.11
N ASP A 95 4.88 8.62 -0.02
CA ASP A 95 5.34 9.42 1.11
C ASP A 95 4.22 9.66 2.14
N ARG A 96 2.98 9.91 1.68
CA ARG A 96 1.81 10.04 2.57
C ARG A 96 1.48 8.74 3.29
N ALA A 97 1.51 7.60 2.60
CA ALA A 97 1.27 6.30 3.22
C ALA A 97 2.33 5.98 4.27
N ASP A 98 3.60 6.21 3.95
CA ASP A 98 4.72 6.05 4.87
C ASP A 98 4.59 6.96 6.10
N ALA A 99 4.24 8.24 5.90
CA ALA A 99 4.02 9.17 7.01
C ALA A 99 2.88 8.71 7.93
N ARG A 100 1.76 8.26 7.36
CA ARG A 100 0.61 7.73 8.12
C ARG A 100 0.95 6.46 8.89
N LEU A 101 1.71 5.54 8.30
CA LEU A 101 2.15 4.32 9.00
C LEU A 101 3.14 4.65 10.13
N ARG A 102 4.04 5.62 9.93
CA ARG A 102 4.98 6.09 10.96
C ARG A 102 4.30 6.85 12.09
N SER A 103 3.13 7.45 11.86
CA SER A 103 2.41 8.21 12.89
C SER A 103 1.66 7.33 13.89
N VAL A 104 1.59 6.02 13.67
CA VAL A 104 0.91 5.09 14.60
C VAL A 104 1.77 4.90 15.85
N ASP A 105 1.37 5.57 16.92
CA ASP A 105 1.93 5.38 18.27
C ASP A 105 0.85 4.86 19.21
N PHE A 106 0.97 3.57 19.57
CA PHE A 106 0.03 2.91 20.49
C PHE A 106 0.08 3.47 21.93
N THR A 107 1.06 4.31 22.26
CA THR A 107 1.20 4.90 23.60
C THR A 107 0.61 6.32 23.70
N SER A 108 0.30 6.96 22.58
CA SER A 108 -0.27 8.32 22.50
C SER A 108 -1.31 8.44 21.38
N PRO A 109 -2.41 7.65 21.42
CA PRO A 109 -3.35 7.55 20.30
C PRO A 109 -4.12 8.86 20.02
N GLU A 110 -4.28 9.74 21.01
CA GLU A 110 -4.98 11.02 20.85
C GLU A 110 -4.09 12.12 20.24
N ALA A 111 -2.78 11.92 20.15
CA ALA A 111 -1.85 12.91 19.58
C ALA A 111 -1.97 13.05 18.05
N MET A 112 -2.81 12.24 17.41
CA MET A 112 -3.07 12.25 15.97
C MET A 112 -4.16 13.25 15.53
N ALA A 113 -4.61 14.17 16.42
CA ALA A 113 -5.65 15.17 16.15
C ALA A 113 -5.10 16.48 15.57
#